data_AF-A0A139AVA4-F1
#
_entry.id   AF-A0A139AVA4-F1
#
_cell.length_a   1.000
_cell.length_b   1.000
_cell.length_c   1.000
_cell.angle_alpha   90.00
_cell.angle_beta   90.00
_cell.angle_gamma   90.00
#
_symmetry.space_group_name_H-M   'P 1'
#
loop_
_entity.id
_entity.type
_entity.pdbx_description
1 polymer ?
#
loop_
_entity_poly.entity_id
_entity_poly.type
_entity_poly.pdbx_seq_one_letter_code
_entity_poly.pdbx_strand_id
1 'polypeptide(L)'
;MATDHAQPHSAHSHAAHPDDGGAGDVAAREKTKSADRGDRGFGKELASTGALTRGLSDACSLYSRSAIAPTHPARGLPDPALPLPPHTPEKKIRDKAVTKLAAWLEARGELVADDELARLWKGLFYCFWMSDKRPVQHQLAETLASIALRLRSPTSAIKYIGQFWRTLVAEWSGVDRLRIDKFYLLCRRFHRAAFRVLGKDGWSGEAVDAMCAVLGEGPLDPTSPRVPDSLRYHTAEVFFDEL
;
A
#
# COMPACT_ATOMS: atom_id res chain seq x y z
N MET A 1 -47.06 -16.85 -44.61
CA MET A 1 -47.63 -15.58 -45.10
C MET A 1 -46.96 -14.49 -44.28
N ALA A 2 -45.83 -13.96 -44.76
CA ALA A 2 -45.72 -12.84 -45.70
C ALA A 2 -45.72 -11.50 -44.91
N THR A 3 -44.56 -10.92 -44.55
CA THR A 3 -43.61 -10.10 -45.36
C THR A 3 -44.14 -8.72 -45.78
N ASP A 4 -43.65 -7.67 -45.11
CA ASP A 4 -43.04 -6.45 -45.69
C ASP A 4 -42.53 -5.58 -44.52
N HIS A 5 -41.32 -4.98 -44.45
CA HIS A 5 -40.57 -4.12 -45.38
C HIS A 5 -41.26 -2.81 -45.78
N ALA A 6 -40.86 -1.70 -45.16
CA ALA A 6 -40.31 -0.51 -45.84
C ALA A 6 -40.02 0.65 -44.87
N GLN A 7 -38.79 1.18 -44.89
CA GLN A 7 -38.57 2.62 -44.78
C GLN A 7 -38.57 3.20 -46.20
N PRO A 8 -38.82 4.51 -46.37
CA PRO A 8 -37.95 5.27 -47.26
C PRO A 8 -37.60 6.71 -46.83
N HIS A 9 -36.30 6.99 -46.85
CA HIS A 9 -35.61 8.13 -47.49
C HIS A 9 -35.89 9.62 -47.18
N SER A 10 -34.77 10.29 -46.84
CA SER A 10 -34.30 11.61 -47.35
C SER A 10 -34.95 12.90 -46.78
N ALA A 11 -34.34 14.09 -46.82
CA ALA A 11 -33.13 14.53 -47.56
C ALA A 11 -32.30 15.65 -46.86
N HIS A 12 -31.12 15.89 -47.43
CA HIS A 12 -30.06 16.87 -47.15
C HIS A 12 -30.41 18.37 -46.94
N SER A 13 -29.57 19.06 -46.15
CA SER A 13 -28.69 20.19 -46.57
C SER A 13 -27.70 20.54 -45.43
N HIS A 14 -26.36 20.65 -45.59
CA HIS A 14 -25.60 21.78 -46.18
C HIS A 14 -26.00 23.15 -45.59
N ALA A 15 -25.12 24.07 -45.14
CA ALA A 15 -23.64 24.11 -44.98
C ALA A 15 -23.32 25.16 -43.86
N ALA A 16 -22.12 25.71 -43.57
CA ALA A 16 -20.78 25.69 -44.17
C ALA A 16 -19.69 26.04 -43.11
N HIS A 17 -18.41 26.11 -43.52
CA HIS A 17 -17.30 26.80 -42.82
C HIS A 17 -17.08 28.20 -43.44
N PRO A 18 -16.24 29.06 -42.84
CA PRO A 18 -15.08 29.55 -43.63
C PRO A 18 -13.75 29.61 -42.85
N ASP A 19 -12.68 29.88 -43.60
CA ASP A 19 -11.28 30.00 -43.19
C ASP A 19 -10.86 31.45 -42.83
N ASP A 20 -9.77 31.57 -42.07
CA ASP A 20 -8.55 32.38 -42.36
C ASP A 20 -7.68 32.43 -41.08
N GLY A 21 -6.35 32.45 -41.09
CA GLY A 21 -5.40 32.65 -42.19
C GLY A 21 -4.36 33.69 -41.78
N GLY A 22 -3.13 33.30 -41.42
CA GLY A 22 -2.11 34.28 -40.99
C GLY A 22 -0.78 33.70 -40.52
N ALA A 23 0.21 33.66 -41.41
CA ALA A 23 1.61 33.39 -41.09
C ALA A 23 2.46 34.68 -41.18
N GLY A 24 3.51 34.79 -40.36
CA GLY A 24 4.46 35.90 -40.38
C GLY A 24 5.81 35.49 -39.78
N ASP A 25 6.89 35.75 -40.51
CA ASP A 25 8.26 35.30 -40.26
C ASP A 25 9.14 36.44 -39.68
N VAL A 26 10.47 36.23 -39.64
CA VAL A 26 11.58 37.20 -39.52
C VAL A 26 12.34 37.26 -38.16
N ALA A 27 13.22 36.26 -37.99
CA ALA A 27 14.70 36.39 -37.93
C ALA A 27 15.48 37.03 -36.73
N ALA A 28 16.75 36.58 -36.67
CA ALA A 28 17.96 37.12 -36.01
C ALA A 28 18.18 36.79 -34.50
N ARG A 29 19.16 35.93 -34.11
CA ARG A 29 20.65 36.12 -34.07
C ARG A 29 21.05 36.79 -32.73
N GLU A 30 21.81 36.15 -31.83
CA GLU A 30 23.29 36.03 -31.91
C GLU A 30 23.91 34.82 -31.16
N LYS A 31 25.23 34.62 -31.33
CA LYS A 31 26.05 33.52 -30.78
C LYS A 31 27.16 34.03 -29.86
N THR A 32 27.40 33.36 -28.74
CA THR A 32 28.70 33.26 -28.03
C THR A 32 28.79 31.83 -27.46
N LYS A 33 29.74 30.94 -27.84
CA LYS A 33 31.18 30.87 -27.45
C LYS A 33 31.40 31.03 -25.93
N SER A 34 32.20 30.22 -25.24
CA SER A 34 33.15 29.15 -25.63
C SER A 34 33.41 28.17 -24.47
N ALA A 35 34.06 27.04 -24.73
CA ALA A 35 34.51 26.07 -23.72
C ALA A 35 35.68 26.59 -22.84
N ASP A 36 35.87 26.01 -21.65
CA ASP A 36 37.00 25.09 -21.37
C ASP A 36 36.80 24.26 -20.07
N ARG A 37 37.70 23.31 -19.85
CA ARG A 37 37.77 22.25 -18.83
C ARG A 37 37.98 22.75 -17.38
N GLY A 38 37.57 21.93 -16.42
CA GLY A 38 37.92 22.09 -15.00
C GLY A 38 37.60 20.85 -14.16
N ASP A 39 38.55 19.92 -14.07
CA ASP A 39 38.53 18.84 -13.07
C ASP A 39 38.85 19.39 -11.65
N ARG A 40 38.51 18.59 -10.63
CA ARG A 40 38.63 18.75 -9.16
C ARG A 40 37.43 19.40 -8.47
N GLY A 41 36.74 18.62 -7.62
CA GLY A 41 35.63 19.13 -6.80
C GLY A 41 34.98 18.13 -5.83
N PHE A 42 35.72 17.15 -5.30
CA PHE A 42 35.16 16.22 -4.30
C PHE A 42 35.04 16.94 -2.93
N GLY A 43 33.84 17.43 -2.58
CA GLY A 43 33.57 17.84 -1.19
C GLY A 43 32.48 18.89 -0.96
N LYS A 44 31.57 18.54 -0.04
CA LYS A 44 30.71 19.42 0.78
C LYS A 44 29.65 20.28 0.06
N GLU A 45 28.41 19.77 0.06
CA GLU A 45 27.32 20.50 0.74
C GLU A 45 26.26 19.53 1.29
N LEU A 46 26.53 18.98 2.47
CA LEU A 46 25.61 18.14 3.24
C LEU A 46 25.19 18.92 4.50
N ALA A 47 24.19 19.79 4.36
CA ALA A 47 23.78 20.72 5.43
C ALA A 47 22.26 20.98 5.46
N SER A 48 21.41 19.93 5.46
CA SER A 48 19.99 20.07 5.85
C SER A 48 19.40 18.81 6.51
N THR A 49 20.17 18.17 7.41
CA THR A 49 19.75 16.96 8.13
C THR A 49 18.99 17.26 9.45
N GLY A 50 18.82 18.56 9.79
CA GLY A 50 18.24 19.02 11.07
C GLY A 50 16.74 19.31 11.06
N ALA A 51 16.05 19.20 9.92
CA ALA A 51 14.60 19.38 9.80
C ALA A 51 13.87 18.02 9.75
N LEU A 52 14.34 17.10 8.91
CA LEU A 52 13.74 15.76 8.74
C LEU A 52 13.82 14.89 10.00
N THR A 53 14.87 15.04 10.80
CA THR A 53 15.06 14.32 12.06
C THR A 53 14.07 14.72 13.15
N ARG A 54 13.66 16.00 13.18
CA ARG A 54 12.59 16.47 14.07
C ARG A 54 11.24 15.87 13.68
N GLY A 55 10.87 15.90 12.39
CA GLY A 55 9.63 15.28 11.91
C GLY A 55 9.48 13.77 12.24
N LEU A 56 10.58 12.99 12.23
CA LEU A 56 10.52 11.58 12.67
C LEU A 56 10.41 11.43 14.19
N SER A 57 11.10 12.27 14.97
CA SER A 57 10.97 12.29 16.43
C SER A 57 9.55 12.72 16.85
N ASP A 58 8.97 13.68 16.14
CA ASP A 58 7.61 14.17 16.33
C ASP A 58 6.60 13.10 15.91
N ALA A 59 6.77 12.39 14.80
CA ALA A 59 5.87 11.28 14.42
C ALA A 59 5.89 10.12 15.44
N CYS A 60 7.06 9.76 15.98
CA CYS A 60 7.19 8.72 17.01
C CYS A 60 6.63 9.19 18.37
N SER A 61 6.84 10.46 18.72
CA SER A 61 6.25 11.10 19.89
C SER A 61 4.74 11.30 19.75
N LEU A 62 4.24 11.57 18.55
CA LEU A 62 2.83 11.65 18.21
C LEU A 62 2.20 10.28 18.32
N TYR A 63 2.79 9.19 17.82
CA TYR A 63 2.27 7.84 18.08
C TYR A 63 2.23 7.51 19.59
N SER A 64 3.26 7.92 20.33
CA SER A 64 3.33 7.75 21.79
C SER A 64 2.30 8.60 22.57
N ARG A 65 1.90 9.76 22.02
CA ARG A 65 0.91 10.70 22.60
C ARG A 65 -0.51 10.48 22.05
N SER A 66 -0.63 9.88 20.87
CA SER A 66 -1.85 9.45 20.20
C SER A 66 -2.12 7.97 20.48
N ALA A 67 -1.73 7.50 21.67
CA ALA A 67 -2.47 6.45 22.34
C ALA A 67 -3.90 6.97 22.49
N ILE A 68 -4.74 6.63 21.51
CA ILE A 68 -6.14 7.07 21.41
C ILE A 68 -6.80 6.69 22.73
N ALA A 69 -7.16 7.70 23.53
CA ALA A 69 -7.97 7.48 24.72
C ALA A 69 -9.26 6.81 24.24
N PRO A 70 -9.59 5.58 24.69
CA PRO A 70 -10.66 4.81 24.11
C PRO A 70 -12.01 5.46 24.47
N THR A 71 -12.58 6.22 23.54
CA THR A 71 -13.92 6.81 23.66
C THR A 71 -15.02 5.78 23.38
N HIS A 72 -14.94 4.60 24.00
CA HIS A 72 -16.09 3.74 24.26
C HIS A 72 -15.83 2.75 25.42
N PRO A 73 -16.76 2.58 26.38
CA PRO A 73 -16.57 1.65 27.50
C PRO A 73 -17.01 0.20 27.17
N ALA A 74 -16.04 -0.67 26.85
CA ALA A 74 -16.13 -2.14 26.95
C ALA A 74 -14.72 -2.75 26.79
N ARG A 75 -13.89 -2.78 27.84
CA ARG A 75 -13.74 -3.91 28.78
C ARG A 75 -13.23 -5.21 28.14
N GLY A 76 -11.98 -5.19 27.71
CA GLY A 76 -11.04 -6.32 27.72
C GLY A 76 -9.67 -5.76 28.09
N LEU A 77 -8.98 -6.32 29.10
CA LEU A 77 -7.61 -5.88 29.39
C LEU A 77 -6.72 -6.37 28.23
N PRO A 78 -5.80 -5.54 27.68
CA PRO A 78 -4.87 -6.01 26.65
C PRO A 78 -4.12 -7.25 27.15
N ASP A 79 -3.99 -8.29 26.32
CA ASP A 79 -3.19 -9.45 26.69
C ASP A 79 -1.76 -9.00 27.05
N PRO A 80 -1.29 -9.17 28.30
CA PRO A 80 0.06 -8.81 28.68
C PRO A 80 1.14 -9.62 27.95
N ALA A 81 0.76 -10.71 27.25
CA ALA A 81 1.64 -11.50 26.41
C ALA A 81 1.62 -11.11 24.90
N LEU A 82 0.89 -10.06 24.48
CA LEU A 82 0.87 -9.61 23.09
C LEU A 82 2.28 -9.20 22.61
N PRO A 83 2.90 -9.88 21.63
CA PRO A 83 4.26 -9.57 21.20
C PRO A 83 4.25 -8.35 20.28
N LEU A 84 4.35 -7.14 20.84
CA LEU A 84 4.46 -5.93 20.03
C LEU A 84 5.79 -5.93 19.25
N PRO A 85 5.77 -5.73 17.92
CA PRO A 85 6.99 -5.63 17.14
C PRO A 85 7.74 -4.34 17.53
N PRO A 86 9.06 -4.40 17.80
CA PRO A 86 9.80 -3.31 18.40
C PRO A 86 10.05 -2.20 17.37
N HIS A 87 9.86 -0.95 17.78
CA HIS A 87 10.09 0.27 16.99
C HIS A 87 11.59 0.60 16.76
N THR A 88 12.43 -0.43 16.70
CA THR A 88 13.90 -0.34 16.63
C THR A 88 14.44 -0.39 15.19
N PRO A 89 15.52 0.32 14.85
CA PRO A 89 16.27 0.12 13.61
C PRO A 89 17.09 -1.20 13.60
N GLU A 90 17.34 -1.84 14.76
CA GLU A 90 18.12 -3.08 14.85
C GLU A 90 17.39 -4.29 14.23
N LYS A 91 17.77 -4.63 12.99
CA LYS A 91 17.27 -5.80 12.24
C LYS A 91 17.18 -7.07 13.10
N LYS A 92 18.23 -7.41 13.85
CA LYS A 92 18.27 -8.65 14.68
C LYS A 92 17.18 -8.70 15.75
N ILE A 93 16.74 -7.55 16.28
CA ILE A 93 15.68 -7.48 17.30
C ILE A 93 14.32 -7.59 16.61
N ARG A 94 14.13 -6.89 15.48
CA ARG A 94 12.91 -7.00 14.66
C ARG A 94 12.67 -8.41 14.14
N ASP A 95 13.68 -9.05 13.55
CA ASP A 95 13.57 -10.42 13.01
C ASP A 95 13.12 -11.41 14.11
N LYS A 96 13.71 -11.32 15.31
CA LYS A 96 13.32 -12.16 16.46
C LYS A 96 11.88 -11.91 16.91
N ALA A 97 11.45 -10.64 16.93
CA ALA A 97 10.09 -10.28 17.31
C ALA A 97 9.06 -10.77 16.28
N VAL A 98 9.31 -10.59 14.98
CA VAL A 98 8.44 -11.10 13.91
C VAL A 98 8.34 -12.63 13.93
N THR A 99 9.43 -13.34 14.21
CA THR A 99 9.41 -14.80 14.39
C THR A 99 8.55 -15.23 15.59
N LYS A 100 8.69 -14.55 16.73
CA LYS A 100 7.83 -14.80 17.92
C LYS A 100 6.36 -14.49 17.62
N LEU A 101 6.09 -13.42 16.88
CA LEU A 101 4.76 -12.98 16.51
C LEU A 101 4.06 -13.99 15.61
N ALA A 102 4.76 -14.53 14.61
CA ALA A 102 4.25 -15.58 13.74
C ALA A 102 3.84 -16.83 14.57
N ALA A 103 4.68 -17.26 15.51
CA ALA A 103 4.37 -18.39 16.39
C ALA A 103 3.18 -18.11 17.35
N TRP A 104 3.05 -16.88 17.85
CA TRP A 104 1.90 -16.48 18.68
C TRP A 104 0.59 -16.46 17.88
N LEU A 105 0.63 -15.94 16.65
CA LEU A 105 -0.51 -15.94 15.73
C LEU A 105 -0.91 -17.36 15.32
N GLU A 106 0.05 -18.25 15.05
CA GLU A 106 -0.21 -19.68 14.79
C GLU A 106 -0.85 -20.42 15.97
N ALA A 107 -0.43 -20.08 17.19
CA ALA A 107 -0.94 -20.73 18.40
C ALA A 107 -2.36 -20.28 18.77
N ARG A 108 -2.73 -19.02 18.48
CA ARG A 108 -4.06 -18.46 18.78
C ARG A 108 -5.05 -18.59 17.63
N GLY A 109 -4.62 -18.44 16.37
CA GLY A 109 -5.49 -18.48 15.19
C GLY A 109 -6.69 -17.54 15.31
N GLU A 110 -7.89 -18.11 15.29
CA GLU A 110 -9.16 -17.38 15.35
C GLU A 110 -9.41 -16.70 16.71
N LEU A 111 -8.73 -17.14 17.77
CA LEU A 111 -8.85 -16.59 19.12
C LEU A 111 -8.20 -15.20 19.29
N VAL A 112 -7.50 -14.69 18.26
CA VAL A 112 -6.93 -13.34 18.27
C VAL A 112 -8.05 -12.31 18.08
N ALA A 113 -8.19 -11.40 19.04
CA ALA A 113 -9.21 -10.35 18.97
C ALA A 113 -8.85 -9.28 17.93
N ASP A 114 -9.85 -8.59 17.38
CA ASP A 114 -9.66 -7.62 16.30
C ASP A 114 -8.82 -6.41 16.74
N ASP A 115 -8.93 -6.00 18.00
CA ASP A 115 -8.16 -4.91 18.61
C ASP A 115 -6.70 -5.32 18.92
N GLU A 116 -6.46 -6.57 19.34
CA GLU A 116 -5.11 -7.16 19.40
C GLU A 116 -4.47 -7.15 18.02
N LEU A 117 -5.17 -7.64 17.01
CA LEU A 117 -4.68 -7.74 15.64
C LEU A 117 -4.43 -6.36 15.01
N ALA A 118 -5.27 -5.37 15.29
CA ALA A 118 -5.08 -3.98 14.84
C ALA A 118 -3.86 -3.31 15.48
N ARG A 119 -3.66 -3.46 16.80
CA ARG A 119 -2.46 -2.95 17.51
C ARG A 119 -1.18 -3.60 16.99
N LEU A 120 -1.22 -4.91 16.80
CA LEU A 120 -0.16 -5.71 16.20
C LEU A 120 0.19 -5.18 14.81
N TRP A 121 -0.80 -4.97 13.95
CA TRP A 121 -0.59 -4.48 12.58
C TRP A 121 -0.06 -3.04 12.52
N LYS A 122 -0.54 -2.14 13.39
CA LYS A 122 0.01 -0.78 13.55
C LYS A 122 1.50 -0.82 13.91
N GLY A 123 1.90 -1.74 14.80
CA GLY A 123 3.31 -1.99 15.09
C GLY A 123 4.11 -2.54 13.88
N LEU A 124 3.53 -3.50 13.15
CA LEU A 124 4.17 -4.08 11.95
C LEU A 124 4.35 -3.05 10.83
N PHE A 125 3.39 -2.15 10.65
CA PHE A 125 3.48 -1.04 9.71
C PHE A 125 4.71 -0.17 9.99
N TYR A 126 4.92 0.27 11.24
CA TYR A 126 6.11 1.06 11.59
C TYR A 126 7.42 0.26 11.61
N CYS A 127 7.36 -1.04 11.93
CA CYS A 127 8.48 -1.97 11.76
C CYS A 127 8.98 -1.99 10.30
N PHE A 128 8.05 -2.01 9.33
CA PHE A 128 8.35 -1.92 7.91
C PHE A 128 8.73 -0.50 7.46
N TRP A 129 8.11 0.54 8.03
CA TRP A 129 8.46 1.95 7.82
C TRP A 129 9.93 2.23 8.13
N MET A 130 10.48 1.63 9.20
CA MET A 130 11.88 1.76 9.63
C MET A 130 12.83 0.76 8.92
N SER A 131 12.45 0.23 7.76
CA SER A 131 13.32 -0.59 6.91
C SER A 131 13.81 0.20 5.69
N ASP A 132 15.09 0.58 5.68
CA ASP A 132 15.67 1.47 4.65
C ASP A 132 16.55 0.74 3.62
N LYS A 133 17.09 -0.44 3.97
CA LYS A 133 17.95 -1.23 3.07
C LYS A 133 17.09 -2.12 2.18
N ARG A 134 17.20 -1.99 0.85
CA ARG A 134 16.44 -2.80 -0.13
C ARG A 134 16.37 -4.30 0.18
N PRO A 135 17.48 -5.03 0.48
CA PRO A 135 17.39 -6.45 0.84
C PRO A 135 16.57 -6.73 2.11
N VAL A 136 16.58 -5.80 3.08
CA VAL A 136 15.79 -5.91 4.31
C VAL A 136 14.31 -5.64 4.05
N GLN A 137 13.98 -4.69 3.15
CA GLN A 137 12.61 -4.42 2.72
C GLN A 137 12.01 -5.66 2.04
N HIS A 138 12.71 -6.24 1.06
CA HIS A 138 12.27 -7.48 0.39
C HIS A 138 12.12 -8.65 1.36
N GLN A 139 13.12 -8.91 2.21
CA GLN A 139 13.04 -10.00 3.19
C GLN A 139 11.89 -9.81 4.19
N LEU A 140 11.68 -8.58 4.69
CA LEU A 140 10.64 -8.29 5.65
C LEU A 140 9.25 -8.39 5.01
N ALA A 141 9.04 -7.84 3.81
CA ALA A 141 7.76 -7.96 3.09
C ALA A 141 7.37 -9.42 2.85
N GLU A 142 8.32 -10.25 2.40
CA GLU A 142 8.12 -11.69 2.24
C GLU A 142 7.79 -12.36 3.58
N THR A 143 8.54 -12.02 4.65
CA THR A 143 8.32 -12.60 5.98
C THR A 143 6.93 -12.28 6.51
N LEU A 144 6.49 -11.02 6.44
CA LEU A 144 5.17 -10.59 6.91
C LEU A 144 4.04 -11.27 6.13
N ALA A 145 4.13 -11.29 4.79
CA ALA A 145 3.13 -11.96 3.95
C ALA A 145 3.09 -13.48 4.20
N SER A 146 4.25 -14.12 4.46
CA SER A 146 4.32 -15.55 4.75
C SER A 146 3.62 -15.97 6.04
N ILE A 147 3.36 -15.06 6.98
CA ILE A 147 2.62 -15.35 8.22
C ILE A 147 1.21 -15.85 7.88
N ALA A 148 0.53 -15.23 6.91
CA ALA A 148 -0.80 -15.66 6.47
C ALA A 148 -0.82 -17.14 6.04
N LEU A 149 0.25 -17.61 5.39
CA LEU A 149 0.38 -18.98 4.89
C LEU A 149 0.71 -20.01 5.97
N ARG A 150 1.19 -19.55 7.14
CA ARG A 150 1.52 -20.39 8.31
C ARG A 150 0.31 -20.61 9.22
N LEU A 151 -0.70 -19.74 9.14
CA LEU A 151 -1.97 -19.92 9.85
C LEU A 151 -2.70 -21.17 9.35
N ARG A 152 -3.30 -21.90 10.29
CA ARG A 152 -3.95 -23.21 10.03
C ARG A 152 -5.34 -23.08 9.42
N SER A 153 -6.09 -22.06 9.84
CA SER A 153 -7.45 -21.78 9.35
C SER A 153 -7.40 -20.74 8.22
N PRO A 154 -8.15 -20.93 7.11
CA PRO A 154 -8.29 -19.92 6.06
C PRO A 154 -8.92 -18.65 6.62
N THR A 155 -9.92 -18.76 7.49
CA THR A 155 -10.57 -17.64 8.20
C THR A 155 -9.56 -16.80 9.00
N SER A 156 -8.64 -17.46 9.72
CA SER A 156 -7.53 -16.76 10.42
C SER A 156 -6.61 -16.01 9.45
N ALA A 157 -6.30 -16.62 8.31
CA ALA A 157 -5.42 -16.04 7.30
C ALA A 157 -6.07 -14.85 6.56
N ILE A 158 -7.33 -14.98 6.18
CA ILE A 158 -8.15 -13.92 5.59
C ILE A 158 -8.30 -12.77 6.59
N LYS A 159 -8.59 -13.05 7.86
CA LYS A 159 -8.64 -12.05 8.94
C LYS A 159 -7.31 -11.29 9.11
N TYR A 160 -6.18 -12.00 9.07
CA TYR A 160 -4.84 -11.41 9.13
C TYR A 160 -4.55 -10.47 7.93
N ILE A 161 -4.95 -10.87 6.71
CA ILE A 161 -4.82 -10.07 5.48
C ILE A 161 -5.79 -8.89 5.47
N GLY A 162 -7.02 -9.06 5.94
CA GLY A 162 -8.00 -7.98 6.09
C GLY A 162 -7.50 -6.89 7.03
N GLN A 163 -6.91 -7.26 8.16
CA GLN A 163 -6.35 -6.27 9.07
C GLN A 163 -5.09 -5.58 8.51
N PHE A 164 -4.29 -6.26 7.67
CA PHE A 164 -3.24 -5.58 6.89
C PHE A 164 -3.82 -4.46 6.03
N TRP A 165 -4.85 -4.76 5.21
CA TRP A 165 -5.44 -3.77 4.31
C TRP A 165 -6.07 -2.59 5.05
N ARG A 166 -6.82 -2.84 6.12
CA ARG A 166 -7.39 -1.77 6.98
C ARG A 166 -6.32 -0.87 7.56
N THR A 167 -5.22 -1.44 8.07
CA THR A 167 -4.09 -0.67 8.60
C THR A 167 -3.37 0.09 7.49
N LEU A 168 -3.16 -0.52 6.31
CA LEU A 168 -2.52 0.14 5.18
C LEU A 168 -3.32 1.36 4.72
N VAL A 169 -4.63 1.22 4.50
CA VAL A 169 -5.54 2.30 4.08
C VAL A 169 -5.56 3.43 5.13
N ALA A 170 -5.61 3.10 6.42
CA ALA A 170 -5.61 4.10 7.50
C ALA A 170 -4.33 4.94 7.54
N GLU A 171 -3.17 4.38 7.18
CA GLU A 171 -1.87 5.05 7.25
C GLU A 171 -1.39 5.62 5.89
N TRP A 172 -2.05 5.27 4.78
CA TRP A 172 -1.51 5.53 3.44
C TRP A 172 -1.27 7.01 3.14
N SER A 173 -2.16 7.89 3.61
CA SER A 173 -2.02 9.35 3.47
C SER A 173 -0.79 9.91 4.19
N GLY A 174 -0.24 9.18 5.16
CA GLY A 174 1.03 9.51 5.82
C GLY A 174 2.27 9.05 5.05
N VAL A 175 2.15 8.10 4.10
CA VAL A 175 3.30 7.54 3.36
C VAL A 175 3.85 8.56 2.36
N ASP A 176 5.06 9.04 2.62
CA ASP A 176 5.74 9.96 1.73
C ASP A 176 6.33 9.29 0.47
N ARG A 177 6.60 10.11 -0.55
CA ARG A 177 7.09 9.67 -1.87
C ARG A 177 8.38 8.82 -1.82
N LEU A 178 9.23 8.97 -0.81
CA LEU A 178 10.48 8.18 -0.71
C LEU A 178 10.24 6.78 -0.14
N ARG A 179 9.04 6.51 0.39
CA ARG A 179 8.65 5.22 0.98
C ARG A 179 7.61 4.45 0.17
N ILE A 180 6.96 5.10 -0.81
CA ILE A 180 5.84 4.52 -1.56
C ILE A 180 6.21 3.19 -2.24
N ASP A 181 7.37 3.11 -2.90
CA ASP A 181 7.81 1.92 -3.65
C ASP A 181 7.91 0.65 -2.78
N LYS A 182 8.40 0.77 -1.54
CA LYS A 182 8.49 -0.38 -0.64
C LYS A 182 7.12 -0.77 -0.08
N PHE A 183 6.19 0.18 0.06
CA PHE A 183 4.82 -0.15 0.45
C PHE A 183 4.04 -0.81 -0.70
N TYR A 184 4.28 -0.43 -1.96
CA TYR A 184 3.79 -1.18 -3.12
C TYR A 184 4.36 -2.61 -3.18
N LEU A 185 5.67 -2.78 -2.92
CA LEU A 185 6.26 -4.13 -2.76
C LEU A 185 5.55 -4.95 -1.67
N LEU A 186 5.19 -4.33 -0.54
CA LEU A 186 4.45 -4.99 0.53
C LEU A 186 3.02 -5.37 0.07
N CYS A 187 2.31 -4.47 -0.61
CA CYS A 187 0.99 -4.76 -1.22
C CYS A 187 1.05 -5.98 -2.14
N ARG A 188 2.02 -5.99 -3.07
CA ARG A 188 2.23 -7.08 -4.02
C ARG A 188 2.50 -8.43 -3.33
N ARG A 189 3.20 -8.42 -2.19
CA ARG A 189 3.39 -9.62 -1.36
C ARG A 189 2.13 -10.07 -0.63
N PHE A 190 1.26 -9.14 -0.21
CA PHE A 190 -0.01 -9.48 0.42
C PHE A 190 -1.05 -10.00 -0.58
N HIS A 191 -1.07 -9.49 -1.83
CA HIS A 191 -1.83 -10.10 -2.93
C HIS A 191 -1.39 -11.55 -3.19
N ARG A 192 -0.07 -11.80 -3.36
CA ARG A 192 0.47 -13.17 -3.47
C ARG A 192 0.05 -14.09 -2.33
N ALA A 193 0.10 -13.58 -1.10
CA ALA A 193 -0.29 -14.35 0.07
C ALA A 193 -1.78 -14.66 0.08
N ALA A 194 -2.63 -13.72 -0.32
CA ALA A 194 -4.07 -13.93 -0.45
C ALA A 194 -4.40 -15.06 -1.43
N PHE A 195 -3.88 -15.01 -2.66
CA PHE A 195 -4.12 -16.07 -3.65
C PHE A 195 -3.54 -17.43 -3.23
N ARG A 196 -2.37 -17.44 -2.58
CA ARG A 196 -1.79 -18.67 -2.02
C ARG A 196 -2.56 -19.21 -0.80
N VAL A 197 -3.28 -18.38 -0.03
CA VAL A 197 -4.22 -18.83 1.00
C VAL A 197 -5.42 -19.51 0.35
N LEU A 198 -6.04 -18.88 -0.66
CA LEU A 198 -7.16 -19.45 -1.41
C LEU A 198 -6.77 -20.78 -2.09
N GLY A 199 -5.60 -20.83 -2.74
CA GLY A 199 -5.10 -22.04 -3.38
C GLY A 199 -4.80 -23.19 -2.39
N LYS A 200 -4.37 -22.90 -1.15
CA LYS A 200 -4.24 -23.90 -0.08
C LYS A 200 -5.59 -24.46 0.38
N ASP A 201 -6.64 -23.65 0.30
CA ASP A 201 -8.01 -24.00 0.66
C ASP A 201 -8.81 -24.61 -0.52
N GLY A 202 -8.15 -24.83 -1.67
CA GLY A 202 -8.79 -25.36 -2.87
C GLY A 202 -9.78 -24.41 -3.54
N TRP A 203 -9.66 -23.10 -3.29
CA TRP A 203 -10.56 -22.05 -3.78
C TRP A 203 -12.03 -22.26 -3.37
N SER A 204 -12.27 -22.58 -2.10
CA SER A 204 -13.65 -22.66 -1.57
C SER A 204 -14.40 -21.35 -1.78
N GLY A 205 -15.68 -21.44 -2.14
CA GLY A 205 -16.51 -20.25 -2.40
C GLY A 205 -16.55 -19.29 -1.20
N GLU A 206 -16.68 -19.84 0.01
CA GLU A 206 -16.66 -19.06 1.26
C GLU A 206 -15.35 -18.29 1.46
N ALA A 207 -14.20 -18.92 1.23
CA ALA A 207 -12.90 -18.25 1.35
C ALA A 207 -12.69 -17.19 0.25
N VAL A 208 -13.15 -17.47 -0.97
CA VAL A 208 -13.11 -16.52 -2.10
C VAL A 208 -13.98 -15.31 -1.81
N ASP A 209 -15.24 -15.50 -1.42
CA ASP A 209 -16.19 -14.44 -1.09
C ASP A 209 -15.67 -13.58 0.08
N ALA A 210 -15.13 -14.21 1.13
CA ALA A 210 -14.53 -13.50 2.26
C ALA A 210 -13.27 -12.70 1.86
N MET A 211 -12.45 -13.21 0.93
CA MET A 211 -11.30 -12.47 0.40
C MET A 211 -11.74 -11.31 -0.51
N CYS A 212 -12.78 -11.50 -1.34
CA CYS A 212 -13.37 -10.46 -2.15
C CYS A 212 -13.96 -9.33 -1.29
N ALA A 213 -14.63 -9.67 -0.18
CA ALA A 213 -15.07 -8.69 0.80
C ALA A 213 -13.89 -7.92 1.42
N VAL A 214 -12.81 -8.63 1.82
CA VAL A 214 -11.58 -8.00 2.34
C VAL A 214 -10.94 -7.03 1.34
N LEU A 215 -10.95 -7.35 0.04
CA LEU A 215 -10.42 -6.44 -0.99
C LEU A 215 -11.37 -5.26 -1.24
N GLY A 216 -12.68 -5.49 -1.26
CA GLY A 216 -13.73 -4.48 -1.47
C GLY A 216 -13.90 -3.50 -0.29
N GLU A 217 -13.64 -3.92 0.95
CA GLU A 217 -13.53 -3.04 2.13
C GLU A 217 -12.14 -2.40 2.29
N GLY A 218 -11.17 -2.84 1.48
CA GLY A 218 -9.76 -2.51 1.60
C GLY A 218 -9.25 -1.68 0.41
N PRO A 219 -8.26 -2.15 -0.36
CA PRO A 219 -7.62 -1.37 -1.42
C PRO A 219 -8.53 -1.07 -2.63
N LEU A 220 -9.67 -1.74 -2.77
CA LEU A 220 -10.61 -1.58 -3.88
C LEU A 220 -11.94 -0.91 -3.52
N ASP A 221 -12.12 -0.42 -2.28
CA ASP A 221 -13.35 0.31 -1.90
C ASP A 221 -13.56 1.53 -2.84
N PRO A 222 -14.64 1.58 -3.64
CA PRO A 222 -14.89 2.67 -4.57
C PRO A 222 -15.58 3.87 -3.90
N THR A 223 -16.11 3.69 -2.69
CA THR A 223 -16.90 4.69 -1.96
C THR A 223 -16.09 5.45 -0.91
N SER A 224 -15.07 4.81 -0.33
CA SER A 224 -14.26 5.41 0.72
C SER A 224 -13.26 6.44 0.18
N PRO A 225 -13.34 7.71 0.62
CA PRO A 225 -12.33 8.73 0.27
C PRO A 225 -11.00 8.51 1.00
N ARG A 226 -10.91 7.54 1.92
CA ARG A 226 -9.66 7.14 2.57
C ARG A 226 -8.81 6.22 1.71
N VAL A 227 -9.39 5.61 0.67
CA VAL A 227 -8.68 4.76 -0.29
C VAL A 227 -8.32 5.64 -1.50
N PRO A 228 -7.06 6.06 -1.65
CA PRO A 228 -6.65 6.85 -2.80
C PRO A 228 -6.50 5.98 -4.04
N ASP A 229 -6.67 6.59 -5.21
CA ASP A 229 -6.57 5.90 -6.50
C ASP A 229 -5.21 5.23 -6.72
N SER A 230 -4.14 5.73 -6.07
CA SER A 230 -2.82 5.10 -6.08
C SER A 230 -2.84 3.65 -5.56
N LEU A 231 -3.68 3.33 -4.56
CA LEU A 231 -3.86 1.96 -4.09
C LEU A 231 -4.75 1.13 -5.02
N ARG A 232 -5.82 1.73 -5.55
CA ARG A 232 -6.76 1.08 -6.47
C ARG A 232 -6.04 0.65 -7.75
N TYR A 233 -5.32 1.59 -8.40
CA TYR A 233 -4.57 1.33 -9.62
C TYR A 233 -3.43 0.35 -9.40
N HIS A 234 -2.64 0.47 -8.32
CA HIS A 234 -1.59 -0.50 -8.04
C HIS A 234 -2.14 -1.90 -7.79
N THR A 235 -3.28 -2.03 -7.09
CA THR A 235 -3.93 -3.33 -6.91
C THR A 235 -4.41 -3.90 -8.23
N ALA A 236 -5.04 -3.10 -9.10
CA ALA A 236 -5.46 -3.55 -10.43
C ALA A 236 -4.27 -3.95 -11.32
N GLU A 237 -3.16 -3.22 -11.26
CA GLU A 237 -1.92 -3.50 -11.99
C GLU A 237 -1.32 -4.85 -11.60
N VAL A 238 -1.23 -5.17 -10.31
CA VAL A 238 -0.58 -6.40 -9.83
C VAL A 238 -1.51 -7.60 -9.66
N PHE A 239 -2.83 -7.45 -9.84
CA PHE A 239 -3.81 -8.49 -9.50
C PHE A 239 -3.54 -9.81 -10.24
N PHE A 240 -3.50 -9.78 -11.57
CA PHE A 240 -3.25 -10.96 -12.40
C PHE A 240 -1.80 -11.46 -12.33
N ASP A 241 -0.88 -10.57 -11.97
CA ASP A 241 0.56 -10.81 -11.86
C ASP A 241 0.92 -11.64 -10.60
N GLU A 242 -0.03 -11.76 -9.66
CA GLU A 242 0.14 -12.44 -8.37
C GLU A 242 -0.83 -13.61 -8.13
N LEU A 243 -1.79 -13.80 -9.04
CA LEU A 243 -2.84 -14.84 -9.04
C LEU A 243 -2.29 -16.25 -9.28
#